data_AF-A0A662Y2Z1-F1
#
_entry.id   AF-A0A662Y2Z1-F1
#
_cell.length_a   1.000
_cell.length_b   1.000
_cell.length_c   1.000
_cell.angle_alpha   90.00
_cell.angle_beta   90.00
_cell.angle_gamma   90.00
#
_symmetry.space_group_name_H-M   'P 1'
#
loop_
_entity.id
_entity.type
_entity.pdbx_description
1 polymer ?
#
loop_
_entity_poly.entity_id
_entity_poly.type
_entity_poly.pdbx_seq_one_letter_code
_entity_poly.pdbx_strand_id
1 'polypeptide(L)'
;SLVLLKTKYGRVDAKISYIGRRAELALYSQAFSAWEYRNPQTLSRRLHSLVVKLHLNNLAAKEDVAFAAEQARLLASSTPRKRKSDAIDHETLIGKRARLDPAGCASSVAAATCQAGPPAPQSSSALFFNGNGDLLQLVCSFLAAPDVLQCASTCSQAASQLPAFVTTIHVTTAALQTLSMTHRASFFRRFLNLESFTLTGQMEVQQFNFQDEESLIARNVLVRSLLQALSGAQLPKLAAFALNFCYSEGLQDHITSQVATVLAGPSSRFPLLHTLSLVGNCIADDGVMSLYDALALPRDAHVGRRRLALLDLSQNFIGERGHVQMQELVALFAASGSPLIVDVRGNLLTVAPLAAPVA
;
A
#
# COMPACT_ATOMS: atom_id res chain seq x y z
N SER A 1 -29.49 -23.20 12.51
CA SER A 1 -29.33 -21.78 12.91
C SER A 1 -30.66 -21.04 12.97
N LEU A 2 -31.48 -21.05 11.91
CA LEU A 2 -32.75 -20.30 11.89
C LEU A 2 -33.86 -20.81 12.86
N VAL A 3 -33.89 -22.11 13.18
CA VAL A 3 -34.88 -22.70 14.11
C VAL A 3 -34.80 -22.08 15.52
N LEU A 4 -33.59 -21.76 16.00
CA LEU A 4 -33.37 -21.14 17.31
C LEU A 4 -33.90 -19.69 17.38
N LEU A 5 -33.82 -18.95 16.27
CA LEU A 5 -34.43 -17.61 16.19
C LEU A 5 -35.96 -17.71 16.20
N LYS A 6 -36.53 -18.68 15.48
CA LYS A 6 -37.99 -18.91 15.45
C LYS A 6 -38.55 -19.33 16.81
N THR A 7 -37.79 -20.09 17.61
CA THR A 7 -38.19 -20.47 18.97
C THR A 7 -37.96 -19.38 20.02
N LYS A 8 -36.96 -18.50 19.87
CA LYS A 8 -36.77 -17.33 20.77
C LYS A 8 -37.65 -16.11 20.47
N TYR A 9 -37.99 -15.86 19.20
CA TYR A 9 -38.64 -14.61 18.77
C TYR A 9 -39.99 -14.81 18.04
N GLY A 10 -40.51 -16.04 17.96
CA GLY A 10 -41.87 -16.30 17.46
C GLY A 10 -42.05 -16.06 15.96
N ARG A 11 -42.92 -15.12 15.58
CA ARG A 11 -43.19 -14.76 14.17
C ARG A 11 -42.04 -13.94 13.58
N VAL A 12 -40.99 -14.64 13.14
CA VAL A 12 -39.95 -14.08 12.27
C VAL A 12 -40.57 -13.66 10.93
N ASP A 13 -40.40 -12.40 10.53
CA ASP A 13 -40.80 -11.87 9.21
C ASP A 13 -40.25 -12.75 8.08
N ALA A 14 -41.05 -12.99 7.03
CA ALA A 14 -40.62 -13.69 5.83
C ALA A 14 -39.33 -13.10 5.22
N LYS A 15 -39.13 -11.77 5.27
CA LYS A 15 -37.90 -11.08 4.86
C LYS A 15 -36.71 -11.49 5.72
N ILE A 16 -36.84 -11.44 7.04
CA ILE A 16 -35.79 -11.85 7.98
C ILE A 16 -35.47 -13.34 7.83
N SER A 17 -36.50 -14.18 7.61
CA SER A 17 -36.35 -15.61 7.34
C SER A 17 -35.68 -15.90 5.98
N TYR A 18 -35.84 -15.04 4.98
CA TYR A 18 -35.13 -15.13 3.71
C TYR A 18 -33.66 -14.72 3.85
N ILE A 19 -33.39 -13.57 4.49
CA ILE A 19 -32.03 -13.08 4.77
C ILE A 19 -31.26 -14.11 5.62
N GLY A 20 -31.88 -14.66 6.66
CA GLY A 20 -31.27 -15.70 7.50
C GLY A 20 -30.90 -16.96 6.70
N ARG A 21 -31.74 -17.40 5.74
CA ARG A 21 -31.42 -18.53 4.85
C ARG A 21 -30.29 -18.20 3.87
N ARG A 22 -30.25 -16.99 3.33
CA ARG A 22 -29.16 -16.53 2.45
C ARG A 22 -27.82 -16.46 3.22
N ALA A 23 -27.82 -15.96 4.45
CA ALA A 23 -26.65 -15.93 5.31
C ALA A 23 -26.22 -17.34 5.77
N GLU A 24 -27.15 -18.22 6.16
CA GLU A 24 -26.86 -19.61 6.55
C GLU A 24 -26.26 -20.41 5.38
N LEU A 25 -26.73 -20.18 4.14
CA LEU A 25 -26.15 -20.78 2.92
C LEU A 25 -24.79 -20.18 2.56
N ALA A 26 -24.62 -18.86 2.66
CA ALA A 26 -23.33 -18.20 2.40
C ALA A 26 -22.23 -18.66 3.37
N LEU A 27 -22.54 -18.72 4.67
CA LEU A 27 -21.66 -19.24 5.71
C LEU A 27 -21.34 -20.74 5.53
N TYR A 28 -22.24 -21.51 4.93
CA TYR A 28 -21.98 -22.90 4.55
C TYR A 28 -21.03 -22.98 3.35
N SER A 29 -21.23 -22.17 2.31
CA SER A 29 -20.36 -22.14 1.12
C SER A 29 -18.97 -21.54 1.35
N GLN A 30 -18.80 -20.73 2.41
CA GLN A 30 -17.50 -20.12 2.77
C GLN A 30 -16.71 -20.95 3.80
N ALA A 31 -17.34 -21.89 4.50
CA ALA A 31 -16.63 -22.75 5.44
C ALA A 31 -15.88 -23.86 4.69
N PHE A 32 -14.59 -24.02 4.98
CA PHE A 32 -13.76 -25.06 4.39
C PHE A 32 -14.14 -26.46 4.89
N SER A 33 -14.56 -26.57 6.15
CA SER A 33 -14.92 -27.84 6.78
C SER A 33 -16.28 -27.80 7.49
N ALA A 34 -16.85 -28.99 7.69
CA ALA A 34 -18.05 -29.15 8.51
C ALA A 34 -17.81 -28.83 10.00
N TRP A 35 -16.55 -28.86 10.47
CA TRP A 35 -16.18 -28.42 11.81
C TRP A 35 -16.21 -26.89 11.89
N GLU A 36 -15.55 -26.21 10.96
CA GLU A 36 -15.55 -24.74 10.87
C GLU A 36 -16.99 -24.24 10.75
N TYR A 37 -17.79 -24.80 9.84
CA TYR A 37 -19.20 -24.42 9.69
C TYR A 37 -19.94 -24.44 11.04
N ARG A 38 -19.85 -25.56 11.76
CA ARG A 38 -20.56 -25.82 13.01
C ARG A 38 -19.97 -25.12 14.24
N ASN A 39 -18.72 -24.63 14.19
CA ASN A 39 -18.07 -24.03 15.36
C ASN A 39 -18.77 -22.71 15.78
N PRO A 40 -19.38 -22.65 16.98
CA PRO A 40 -20.11 -21.47 17.44
C PRO A 40 -19.19 -20.31 17.85
N GLN A 41 -17.94 -20.59 18.22
CA GLN A 41 -16.97 -19.57 18.65
C GLN A 41 -16.59 -18.66 17.46
N THR A 42 -16.44 -19.26 16.27
CA THR A 42 -16.07 -18.55 15.04
C THR A 42 -17.28 -17.97 14.30
N LEU A 43 -18.50 -18.48 14.56
CA LEU A 43 -19.72 -18.12 13.85
C LEU A 43 -20.04 -16.62 13.87
N SER A 44 -19.86 -15.95 15.03
CA SER A 44 -20.11 -14.51 15.15
C SER A 44 -19.17 -13.69 14.27
N ARG A 45 -17.86 -14.01 14.29
CA ARG A 45 -16.86 -13.32 13.46
C ARG A 45 -17.01 -13.63 11.97
N ARG A 46 -17.42 -14.85 11.60
CA ARG A 46 -17.73 -15.22 10.20
C ARG A 46 -18.97 -14.50 9.68
N LEU A 47 -20.04 -14.38 10.48
CA LEU A 47 -21.22 -13.59 10.10
C LEU A 47 -20.88 -12.10 9.94
N HIS A 48 -20.06 -11.54 10.85
CA HIS A 48 -19.57 -10.17 10.72
C HIS A 48 -18.71 -9.99 9.46
N SER A 49 -17.72 -10.88 9.22
CA SER A 49 -16.89 -10.88 8.02
C SER A 49 -17.72 -10.93 6.73
N LEU A 50 -18.73 -11.81 6.66
CA LEU A 50 -19.65 -11.91 5.53
C LEU A 50 -20.41 -10.59 5.29
N VAL A 51 -20.94 -9.96 6.34
CA VAL A 51 -21.64 -8.67 6.24
C VAL A 51 -20.69 -7.56 5.75
N VAL A 52 -19.48 -7.50 6.31
CA VAL A 52 -18.43 -6.54 5.93
C VAL A 52 -18.03 -6.73 4.46
N LYS A 53 -17.66 -7.95 4.05
CA LYS A 53 -17.25 -8.24 2.67
C LYS A 53 -18.38 -8.04 1.66
N LEU A 54 -19.63 -8.32 2.02
CA LEU A 54 -20.78 -8.01 1.14
C LEU A 54 -21.01 -6.50 0.97
N HIS A 55 -20.85 -5.70 2.03
CA HIS A 55 -20.92 -4.24 1.93
C HIS A 55 -19.78 -3.71 1.05
N LEU A 56 -18.52 -4.09 1.34
CA LEU A 56 -17.34 -3.68 0.57
C LEU A 56 -17.41 -4.13 -0.90
N ASN A 57 -17.98 -5.30 -1.20
CA ASN A 57 -18.22 -5.76 -2.56
C ASN A 57 -19.19 -4.85 -3.34
N ASN A 58 -20.14 -4.17 -2.69
CA ASN A 58 -20.99 -3.17 -3.34
C ASN A 58 -20.22 -1.86 -3.63
N LEU A 59 -19.11 -1.60 -2.92
CA LEU A 59 -18.24 -0.45 -3.16
C LEU A 59 -17.18 -0.71 -4.24
N ALA A 60 -16.79 -1.98 -4.48
CA ALA A 60 -15.74 -2.34 -5.42
C ALA A 60 -15.89 -1.69 -6.82
N ALA A 61 -17.10 -1.68 -7.38
CA ALA A 61 -17.37 -1.02 -8.66
C ALA A 61 -17.20 0.53 -8.62
N LYS A 62 -17.50 1.17 -7.48
CA LYS A 62 -17.21 2.60 -7.25
C LYS A 62 -15.70 2.83 -7.12
N GLU A 63 -15.01 1.93 -6.44
CA GLU A 63 -13.56 1.96 -6.22
C GLU A 63 -12.77 1.83 -7.53
N ASP A 64 -13.13 0.88 -8.40
CA ASP A 64 -12.50 0.73 -9.72
C ASP A 64 -12.71 1.96 -10.61
N VAL A 65 -13.92 2.55 -10.60
CA VAL A 65 -14.19 3.80 -11.33
C VAL A 65 -13.37 4.96 -10.76
N ALA A 66 -13.26 5.09 -9.43
CA ALA A 66 -12.46 6.11 -8.79
C ALA A 66 -10.95 5.96 -9.07
N PHE A 67 -10.43 4.73 -9.01
CA PHE A 67 -9.03 4.40 -9.33
C PHE A 67 -8.70 4.63 -10.81
N ALA A 68 -9.60 4.26 -11.73
CA ALA A 68 -9.46 4.55 -13.14
C ALA A 68 -9.49 6.08 -13.42
N ALA A 69 -10.36 6.83 -12.73
CA ALA A 69 -10.41 8.28 -12.85
C ALA A 69 -9.13 8.97 -12.31
N GLU A 70 -8.53 8.45 -11.24
CA GLU A 70 -7.22 8.91 -10.75
C GLU A 70 -6.10 8.65 -11.77
N GLN A 71 -6.03 7.44 -12.34
CA GLN A 71 -5.05 7.10 -13.38
C GLN A 71 -5.22 7.96 -14.65
N ALA A 72 -6.46 8.20 -15.09
CA ALA A 72 -6.76 9.07 -16.23
C ALA A 72 -6.31 10.52 -15.97
N ARG A 73 -6.49 11.05 -14.75
CA ARG A 73 -6.00 12.38 -14.36
C ARG A 73 -4.48 12.46 -14.36
N LEU A 74 -3.79 11.42 -13.87
CA LEU A 74 -2.32 11.31 -13.92
C LEU A 74 -1.81 11.36 -15.37
N LEU A 75 -2.36 10.52 -16.24
CA LEU A 75 -2.00 10.49 -17.66
C LEU A 75 -2.24 11.85 -18.34
N ALA A 76 -3.42 12.45 -18.15
CA ALA A 76 -3.72 13.78 -18.69
C ALA A 76 -2.73 14.85 -18.22
N SER A 77 -2.33 14.84 -16.94
CA SER A 77 -1.36 15.79 -16.37
C SER A 77 0.05 15.65 -16.96
N SER A 78 0.40 14.48 -17.50
CA SER A 78 1.70 14.24 -18.15
C SER A 78 1.78 14.70 -19.61
N THR A 79 0.63 14.98 -20.25
CA THR A 79 0.62 15.42 -21.65
C THR A 79 0.99 16.91 -21.77
N PRO A 80 2.01 17.29 -22.57
CA PRO A 80 2.31 18.69 -22.79
C PRO A 80 1.18 19.35 -23.57
N ARG A 81 0.55 20.37 -22.99
CA ARG A 81 -0.53 21.15 -23.63
C ARG A 81 -0.02 21.81 -24.91
N LYS A 82 -0.26 21.15 -26.06
CA LYS A 82 0.03 21.66 -27.40
C LYS A 82 -0.79 22.93 -27.61
N ARG A 83 -0.15 24.11 -27.46
CA ARG A 83 -0.79 25.41 -27.69
C ARG A 83 -1.25 25.45 -29.15
N LYS A 84 -2.56 25.38 -29.39
CA LYS A 84 -3.15 25.59 -30.70
C LYS A 84 -3.27 27.09 -30.94
N SER A 85 -2.34 27.65 -31.70
CA SER A 85 -2.49 28.98 -32.30
C SER A 85 -3.44 28.92 -33.48
N ASP A 86 -4.24 29.98 -33.64
CA ASP A 86 -4.80 30.62 -34.86
C ASP A 86 -5.90 31.58 -34.33
N ALA A 87 -5.74 32.92 -34.36
CA ALA A 87 -5.86 33.84 -35.51
C ALA A 87 -7.32 33.90 -36.02
N ILE A 88 -8.00 35.05 -36.18
CA ILE A 88 -7.63 36.50 -36.23
C ILE A 88 -8.94 37.34 -35.95
N ASP A 89 -9.05 38.64 -35.60
CA ASP A 89 -8.18 39.84 -35.57
C ASP A 89 -8.77 40.97 -34.63
N HIS A 90 -8.33 42.23 -34.81
CA HIS A 90 -8.87 43.56 -34.43
C HIS A 90 -8.61 44.21 -33.03
N GLU A 91 -7.63 45.14 -33.07
CA GLU A 91 -7.59 46.51 -32.51
C GLU A 91 -7.53 46.83 -30.99
N THR A 92 -6.30 47.18 -30.59
CA THR A 92 -5.86 48.37 -29.79
C THR A 92 -6.57 48.77 -28.47
N LEU A 93 -5.79 48.72 -27.36
CA LEU A 93 -5.19 49.94 -26.75
C LEU A 93 -4.16 49.63 -25.62
N ILE A 94 -2.96 50.21 -25.76
CA ILE A 94 -1.93 50.61 -24.76
C ILE A 94 -1.82 49.81 -23.43
N GLY A 95 -0.70 49.07 -23.27
CA GLY A 95 -0.20 48.54 -21.98
C GLY A 95 1.32 48.28 -22.00
N LYS A 96 2.09 48.75 -21.00
CA LYS A 96 3.58 48.84 -21.06
C LYS A 96 4.31 47.63 -20.45
N ARG A 97 5.20 46.99 -21.24
CA ARG A 97 6.45 46.25 -20.88
C ARG A 97 6.36 45.09 -19.84
N ALA A 98 7.24 44.08 -19.85
CA ALA A 98 8.45 43.82 -20.65
C ALA A 98 8.48 42.35 -21.18
N ARG A 99 9.46 42.04 -22.03
CA ARG A 99 9.62 40.75 -22.75
C ARG A 99 10.62 39.80 -22.05
N LEU A 100 10.46 38.52 -22.31
CA LEU A 100 11.52 37.51 -22.24
C LEU A 100 12.32 37.46 -23.56
N ASP A 101 13.58 37.02 -23.44
CA ASP A 101 14.54 36.33 -24.33
C ASP A 101 14.24 36.11 -25.82
N PRO A 102 15.29 35.92 -26.66
CA PRO A 102 15.66 34.53 -27.00
C PRO A 102 17.16 34.25 -27.29
N ALA A 103 17.43 32.97 -27.60
CA ALA A 103 18.67 32.36 -28.12
C ALA A 103 19.79 32.06 -27.09
N GLY A 104 20.61 31.01 -27.27
CA GLY A 104 20.57 29.96 -28.30
C GLY A 104 21.69 28.92 -28.10
N CYS A 105 21.51 27.68 -28.56
CA CYS A 105 22.42 26.58 -28.26
C CYS A 105 23.78 26.65 -28.98
N ALA A 106 24.87 26.45 -28.23
CA ALA A 106 26.15 25.94 -28.75
C ALA A 106 26.89 25.18 -27.64
N SER A 107 27.61 24.12 -27.98
CA SER A 107 28.51 23.40 -27.07
C SER A 107 29.88 23.25 -27.70
N SER A 108 30.95 23.65 -27.01
CA SER A 108 32.25 22.95 -27.06
C SER A 108 33.27 23.53 -26.09
N VAL A 109 34.23 22.67 -25.78
CA VAL A 109 35.44 22.85 -24.96
C VAL A 109 36.32 24.01 -25.45
N ALA A 110 36.75 24.91 -24.56
CA ALA A 110 38.10 25.50 -24.58
C ALA A 110 38.45 26.24 -23.27
N ALA A 111 39.77 26.40 -23.04
CA ALA A 111 40.41 26.91 -21.84
C ALA A 111 40.16 28.40 -21.48
N ALA A 112 40.29 28.68 -20.17
CA ALA A 112 40.87 29.87 -19.53
C ALA A 112 40.56 31.29 -20.05
N THR A 113 40.16 32.19 -19.13
CA THR A 113 41.00 33.31 -18.63
C THR A 113 40.31 33.99 -17.43
N CYS A 114 41.08 34.59 -16.51
CA CYS A 114 40.55 35.26 -15.32
C CYS A 114 39.97 36.65 -15.64
N GLN A 115 38.73 36.93 -15.26
CA GLN A 115 38.25 38.30 -15.00
C GLN A 115 37.31 38.33 -13.79
N ALA A 116 37.43 39.37 -12.96
CA ALA A 116 36.67 39.53 -11.73
C ALA A 116 35.37 40.30 -12.00
N GLY A 117 34.24 39.58 -12.06
CA GLY A 117 32.92 40.18 -11.87
C GLY A 117 32.58 40.32 -10.38
N PRO A 118 31.71 41.27 -9.99
CA PRO A 118 31.24 41.35 -8.61
C PRO A 118 30.49 40.07 -8.23
N PRO A 119 30.64 39.55 -7.00
CA PRO A 119 29.97 38.33 -6.60
C PRO A 119 28.46 38.55 -6.58
N ALA A 120 27.74 37.84 -7.47
CA ALA A 120 26.31 37.62 -7.29
C ALA A 120 26.08 37.03 -5.89
N PRO A 121 24.98 37.38 -5.19
CA PRO A 121 24.75 36.97 -3.81
C PRO A 121 24.71 35.44 -3.72
N GLN A 122 25.80 34.85 -3.22
CA GLN A 122 25.91 33.41 -3.03
C GLN A 122 24.94 33.02 -1.93
N SER A 123 23.82 32.41 -2.32
CA SER A 123 22.88 31.79 -1.38
C SER A 123 23.65 30.73 -0.59
N SER A 124 23.89 30.99 0.70
CA SER A 124 24.70 30.14 1.58
C SER A 124 24.14 28.70 1.67
N SER A 125 22.83 28.54 1.48
CA SER A 125 22.14 27.26 1.30
C SER A 125 22.77 26.39 0.21
N ALA A 126 23.28 26.99 -0.88
CA ALA A 126 23.91 26.25 -1.96
C ALA A 126 25.31 25.71 -1.60
N LEU A 127 25.98 26.24 -0.58
CA LEU A 127 27.27 25.70 -0.12
C LEU A 127 27.09 24.53 0.85
N PHE A 128 26.02 24.53 1.67
CA PHE A 128 25.75 23.42 2.59
C PHE A 128 25.35 22.13 1.85
N PHE A 129 24.55 22.25 0.78
CA PHE A 129 24.07 21.12 -0.01
C PHE A 129 24.93 20.80 -1.26
N ASN A 130 26.11 21.40 -1.44
CA ASN A 130 27.05 20.99 -2.49
C ASN A 130 28.26 20.27 -1.88
N GLY A 131 28.48 19.02 -2.28
CA GLY A 131 29.70 18.24 -1.97
C GLY A 131 29.70 17.49 -0.63
N ASN A 132 29.03 17.98 0.41
CA ASN A 132 29.08 17.39 1.76
C ASN A 132 28.14 16.18 1.97
N GLY A 133 28.05 15.27 0.99
CA GLY A 133 27.07 14.17 0.96
C GLY A 133 27.11 13.28 2.21
N ASP A 134 28.29 12.86 2.66
CA ASP A 134 28.46 11.97 3.81
C ASP A 134 28.06 12.65 5.13
N LEU A 135 28.35 13.95 5.27
CA LEU A 135 27.96 14.74 6.44
C LEU A 135 26.45 15.00 6.46
N LEU A 136 25.84 15.26 5.29
CA LEU A 136 24.39 15.38 5.15
C LEU A 136 23.67 14.07 5.46
N GLN A 137 24.22 12.93 5.03
CA GLN A 137 23.71 11.60 5.38
C GLN A 137 23.84 11.34 6.89
N LEU A 138 24.98 11.67 7.50
CA LEU A 138 25.19 11.54 8.94
C LEU A 138 24.19 12.39 9.73
N VAL A 139 24.00 13.67 9.38
CA VAL A 139 23.00 14.54 10.01
C VAL A 139 21.58 14.00 9.81
N CYS A 140 21.22 13.60 8.59
CA CYS A 140 19.91 13.02 8.31
C CYS A 140 19.65 11.69 9.02
N SER A 141 20.68 10.92 9.39
CA SER A 141 20.51 9.68 10.17
C SER A 141 20.01 9.90 11.60
N PHE A 142 20.12 11.13 12.13
CA PHE A 142 19.56 11.53 13.42
C PHE A 142 18.18 12.21 13.30
N LEU A 143 17.68 12.44 12.09
CA LEU A 143 16.42 13.13 11.82
C LEU A 143 15.32 12.13 11.40
N ALA A 144 14.08 12.36 11.83
CA ALA A 144 12.97 11.54 11.34
C ALA A 144 12.57 11.96 9.92
N ALA A 145 11.94 11.06 9.16
CA ALA A 145 11.48 11.35 7.81
C ALA A 145 10.66 12.66 7.66
N PRO A 146 9.77 13.04 8.60
CA PRO A 146 9.09 14.34 8.55
C PRO A 146 10.04 15.53 8.61
N ASP A 147 11.09 15.47 9.42
CA ASP A 147 12.04 16.57 9.62
C ASP A 147 12.94 16.70 8.38
N VAL A 148 13.44 15.58 7.87
CA VAL A 148 14.21 15.52 6.61
C VAL A 148 13.39 16.08 5.45
N LEU A 149 12.08 15.79 5.39
CA LEU A 149 11.17 16.31 4.37
C LEU A 149 10.80 17.80 4.58
N GLN A 150 10.73 18.29 5.81
CA GLN A 150 10.61 19.72 6.10
C GLN A 150 11.86 20.47 5.64
N CYS A 151 13.07 20.00 6.00
CA CYS A 151 14.33 20.53 5.47
C CYS A 151 14.36 20.49 3.94
N ALA A 152 13.92 19.40 3.33
CA ALA A 152 13.82 19.25 1.87
C ALA A 152 12.88 20.29 1.22
N SER A 153 11.88 20.81 1.94
CA SER A 153 10.99 21.87 1.43
C SER A 153 11.63 23.27 1.41
N THR A 154 12.72 23.49 2.15
CA THR A 154 13.32 24.83 2.31
C THR A 154 14.11 25.32 1.08
N CYS A 155 14.71 24.42 0.30
CA CYS A 155 15.41 24.79 -0.94
C CYS A 155 15.48 23.64 -1.95
N SER A 156 15.66 23.98 -3.24
CA SER A 156 15.67 23.01 -4.34
C SER A 156 16.77 21.94 -4.28
N GLN A 157 17.94 22.26 -3.71
CA GLN A 157 19.02 21.28 -3.51
C GLN A 157 18.72 20.29 -2.37
N ALA A 158 18.08 20.76 -1.30
CA ALA A 158 17.58 19.88 -0.25
C ALA A 158 16.43 18.99 -0.78
N ALA A 159 15.56 19.54 -1.63
CA ALA A 159 14.46 18.82 -2.27
C ALA A 159 14.90 17.65 -3.17
N SER A 160 16.07 17.77 -3.83
CA SER A 160 16.61 16.74 -4.71
C SER A 160 17.46 15.70 -3.99
N GLN A 161 18.19 16.08 -2.93
CA GLN A 161 19.13 15.20 -2.23
C GLN A 161 18.54 14.53 -0.99
N LEU A 162 17.93 15.29 -0.08
CA LEU A 162 17.59 14.79 1.25
C LEU A 162 16.59 13.61 1.29
N PRO A 163 15.58 13.51 0.39
CA PRO A 163 14.73 12.33 0.32
C PRO A 163 15.50 11.02 0.08
N ALA A 164 16.66 11.07 -0.56
CA ALA A 164 17.49 9.89 -0.78
C ALA A 164 18.17 9.37 0.51
N PHE A 165 18.25 10.16 1.58
CA PHE A 165 18.83 9.74 2.87
C PHE A 165 17.81 9.10 3.83
N VAL A 166 16.51 9.15 3.52
CA VAL A 166 15.46 8.58 4.38
C VAL A 166 15.42 7.06 4.24
N THR A 167 15.79 6.33 5.30
CA THR A 167 15.74 4.86 5.36
C THR A 167 14.42 4.32 5.92
N THR A 168 13.72 5.06 6.77
CA THR A 168 12.47 4.62 7.41
C THR A 168 11.36 5.65 7.25
N ILE A 169 10.18 5.22 6.78
CA ILE A 169 8.96 6.04 6.69
C ILE A 169 7.84 5.34 7.45
N HIS A 170 7.28 6.04 8.45
CA HIS A 170 6.01 5.69 9.09
C HIS A 170 5.01 6.82 8.86
N VAL A 171 3.86 6.53 8.25
CA VAL A 171 2.87 7.55 7.83
C VAL A 171 1.45 7.01 7.96
N THR A 172 0.47 7.88 8.22
CA THR A 172 -0.95 7.49 8.27
C THR A 172 -1.63 7.65 6.91
N THR A 173 -2.73 6.93 6.67
CA THR A 173 -3.57 7.10 5.47
C THR A 173 -4.05 8.54 5.30
N ALA A 174 -4.47 9.18 6.39
CA ALA A 174 -4.92 10.58 6.40
C ALA A 174 -3.80 11.54 5.99
N ALA A 175 -2.59 11.40 6.56
CA ALA A 175 -1.45 12.24 6.18
C ALA A 175 -1.08 12.03 4.70
N LEU A 176 -1.13 10.79 4.21
CA LEU A 176 -0.76 10.44 2.84
C LEU A 176 -1.84 10.80 1.81
N GLN A 177 -3.11 10.93 2.22
CA GLN A 177 -4.22 11.48 1.43
C GLN A 177 -4.05 12.98 1.13
N THR A 178 -3.30 13.73 1.94
CA THR A 178 -3.00 15.16 1.66
C THR A 178 -2.05 15.35 0.48
N LEU A 179 -1.31 14.32 0.06
CA LEU A 179 -0.41 14.40 -1.08
C LEU A 179 -1.17 14.37 -2.41
N SER A 180 -0.80 15.27 -3.33
CA SER A 180 -1.34 15.26 -4.69
C SER A 180 -1.08 13.92 -5.39
N MET A 181 -1.99 13.54 -6.31
CA MET A 181 -1.88 12.31 -7.11
C MET A 181 -0.47 12.14 -7.73
N THR A 182 0.11 13.23 -8.25
CA THR A 182 1.48 13.25 -8.81
C THR A 182 2.58 12.91 -7.80
N HIS A 183 2.48 13.36 -6.55
CA HIS A 183 3.43 13.00 -5.48
C HIS A 183 3.23 11.57 -5.00
N ARG A 184 1.99 11.04 -5.00
CA ARG A 184 1.71 9.63 -4.66
C ARG A 184 2.25 8.69 -5.75
N ALA A 185 1.98 8.98 -7.02
CA ALA A 185 2.47 8.19 -8.16
C ALA A 185 4.01 8.17 -8.31
N SER A 186 4.71 9.17 -7.76
CA SER A 186 6.18 9.24 -7.75
C SER A 186 6.83 8.91 -6.41
N PHE A 187 6.03 8.58 -5.37
CA PHE A 187 6.44 8.53 -3.97
C PHE A 187 7.72 7.73 -3.74
N PHE A 188 7.70 6.43 -4.04
CA PHE A 188 8.83 5.52 -3.79
C PHE A 188 10.07 5.84 -4.63
N ARG A 189 9.95 6.54 -5.77
CA ARG A 189 11.11 6.95 -6.58
C ARG A 189 11.95 8.05 -5.92
N ARG A 190 11.44 8.72 -4.89
CA ARG A 190 12.17 9.74 -4.12
C ARG A 190 13.04 9.14 -3.01
N PHE A 191 12.71 7.93 -2.56
CA PHE A 191 13.28 7.30 -1.36
C PHE A 191 14.12 6.07 -1.74
N LEU A 192 15.17 6.27 -2.53
CA LEU A 192 15.94 5.15 -3.12
C LEU A 192 16.66 4.26 -2.10
N ASN A 193 16.94 4.78 -0.89
CA ASN A 193 17.53 4.05 0.22
C ASN A 193 16.49 3.56 1.26
N LEU A 194 15.20 3.50 0.92
CA LEU A 194 14.15 3.08 1.85
C LEU A 194 14.34 1.60 2.25
N GLU A 195 14.55 1.38 3.55
CA GLU A 195 14.73 0.09 4.21
C GLU A 195 13.43 -0.37 4.89
N SER A 196 12.64 0.59 5.42
CA SER A 196 11.36 0.32 6.09
C SER A 196 10.26 1.29 5.66
N PHE A 197 9.11 0.76 5.24
CA PHE A 197 7.90 1.53 4.97
C PHE A 197 6.71 1.00 5.76
N THR A 198 6.01 1.87 6.48
CA THR A 198 4.77 1.54 7.20
C THR A 198 3.69 2.57 6.91
N LEU A 199 2.57 2.10 6.35
CA LEU A 199 1.32 2.85 6.23
C LEU A 199 0.32 2.34 7.28
N THR A 200 -0.17 3.22 8.13
CA THR A 200 -1.21 2.92 9.14
C THR A 200 -2.54 3.58 8.83
N GLY A 201 -3.65 2.84 8.93
CA GLY A 201 -4.98 3.43 9.09
C GLY A 201 -5.20 3.97 10.51
N GLN A 202 -6.31 4.69 10.73
CA GLN A 202 -6.70 5.03 12.09
C GLN A 202 -7.16 3.78 12.86
N MET A 203 -6.58 3.60 14.04
CA MET A 203 -6.69 2.44 14.92
C MET A 203 -7.84 2.57 15.95
N GLU A 204 -8.88 3.35 15.63
CA GLU A 204 -9.97 3.60 16.59
C GLU A 204 -10.85 2.36 16.78
N VAL A 205 -11.31 2.17 18.03
CA VAL A 205 -11.80 0.89 18.56
C VAL A 205 -13.14 0.45 17.93
N GLN A 206 -13.81 1.31 17.15
CA GLN A 206 -14.92 0.92 16.30
C GLN A 206 -14.38 0.40 14.96
N GLN A 207 -14.40 -0.93 14.81
CA GLN A 207 -14.04 -1.69 13.61
C GLN A 207 -14.65 -1.08 12.33
N PHE A 208 -13.88 -0.28 11.61
CA PHE A 208 -14.23 0.41 10.35
C PHE A 208 -15.60 1.11 10.35
N ASN A 209 -15.63 2.45 10.28
CA ASN A 209 -16.89 3.16 10.08
C ASN A 209 -17.46 2.96 8.67
N PHE A 210 -18.18 1.86 8.46
CA PHE A 210 -18.88 1.48 7.21
C PHE A 210 -20.03 2.42 6.82
N GLN A 211 -20.25 3.51 7.55
CA GLN A 211 -21.20 4.57 7.15
C GLN A 211 -20.55 5.58 6.19
N ASP A 212 -19.22 5.67 6.17
CA ASP A 212 -18.44 6.55 5.30
C ASP A 212 -17.87 5.77 4.11
N GLU A 213 -18.72 5.50 3.12
CA GLU A 213 -18.35 4.80 1.88
C GLU A 213 -17.26 5.56 1.10
N GLU A 214 -17.26 6.91 1.13
CA GLU A 214 -16.30 7.72 0.38
C GLU A 214 -14.89 7.62 0.98
N SER A 215 -14.75 7.64 2.31
CA SER A 215 -13.47 7.44 2.99
C SER A 215 -12.92 6.03 2.80
N LEU A 216 -13.77 4.99 2.82
CA LEU A 216 -13.36 3.62 2.50
C LEU A 216 -12.84 3.51 1.06
N ILE A 217 -13.57 4.04 0.08
CA ILE A 217 -13.13 4.08 -1.33
C ILE A 217 -11.82 4.88 -1.45
N ALA A 218 -11.72 6.05 -0.84
CA ALA A 218 -10.51 6.90 -0.90
C ALA A 218 -9.27 6.25 -0.26
N ARG A 219 -9.47 5.37 0.73
CA ARG A 219 -8.39 4.57 1.35
C ARG A 219 -7.93 3.43 0.45
N ASN A 220 -8.87 2.66 -0.11
CA ASN A 220 -8.54 1.59 -1.06
C ASN A 220 -7.86 2.14 -2.33
N VAL A 221 -8.38 3.25 -2.89
CA VAL A 221 -7.77 3.96 -4.03
C VAL A 221 -6.37 4.49 -3.68
N LEU A 222 -6.14 5.05 -2.48
CA LEU A 222 -4.80 5.43 -2.01
C LEU A 222 -3.84 4.23 -2.06
N VAL A 223 -4.23 3.09 -1.48
CA VAL A 223 -3.36 1.92 -1.39
C VAL A 223 -3.07 1.33 -2.77
N ARG A 224 -4.06 1.27 -3.67
CA ARG A 224 -3.86 0.83 -5.07
C ARG A 224 -2.94 1.79 -5.84
N SER A 225 -3.08 3.11 -5.67
CA SER A 225 -2.14 4.09 -6.25
C SER A 225 -0.71 3.95 -5.71
N LEU A 226 -0.53 3.57 -4.43
CA LEU A 226 0.80 3.29 -3.87
C LEU A 226 1.40 1.98 -4.39
N LEU A 227 0.62 0.92 -4.48
CA LEU A 227 1.06 -0.36 -5.05
C LEU A 227 1.45 -0.19 -6.53
N GLN A 228 0.75 0.68 -7.27
CA GLN A 228 1.12 1.04 -8.64
C GLN A 228 2.37 1.95 -8.72
N ALA A 229 2.58 2.84 -7.76
CA ALA A 229 3.85 3.58 -7.65
C ALA A 229 5.03 2.66 -7.31
N LEU A 230 4.79 1.64 -6.48
CA LEU A 230 5.76 0.65 -6.02
C LEU A 230 6.11 -0.37 -7.12
N SER A 231 5.13 -0.84 -7.89
CA SER A 231 5.36 -1.65 -9.10
C SER A 231 6.16 -0.89 -10.16
N GLY A 232 6.10 0.45 -10.14
CA GLY A 232 6.92 1.36 -10.94
C GLY A 232 8.28 1.74 -10.36
N ALA A 233 8.69 1.19 -9.21
CA ALA A 233 9.92 1.53 -8.49
C ALA A 233 10.96 0.39 -8.51
N GLN A 234 12.14 0.66 -7.93
CA GLN A 234 13.16 -0.31 -7.53
C GLN A 234 13.66 0.14 -6.15
N LEU A 235 13.51 -0.69 -5.12
CA LEU A 235 13.99 -0.39 -3.76
C LEU A 235 14.88 -1.55 -3.30
N PRO A 236 16.16 -1.58 -3.72
CA PRO A 236 17.05 -2.71 -3.43
C PRO A 236 17.31 -2.89 -1.94
N LYS A 237 17.12 -1.83 -1.14
CA LYS A 237 17.27 -1.86 0.33
C LYS A 237 16.01 -2.23 1.11
N LEU A 238 14.84 -2.29 0.48
CA LEU A 238 13.56 -2.49 1.20
C LEU A 238 13.55 -3.85 1.90
N ALA A 239 13.50 -3.80 3.22
CA ALA A 239 13.66 -4.92 4.13
C ALA A 239 12.35 -5.19 4.91
N ALA A 240 11.63 -4.13 5.28
CA ALA A 240 10.30 -4.21 5.91
C ALA A 240 9.26 -3.38 5.16
N PHE A 241 8.07 -3.96 4.95
CA PHE A 241 6.92 -3.28 4.35
C PHE A 241 5.64 -3.61 5.11
N ALA A 242 4.91 -2.58 5.54
CA ALA A 242 3.68 -2.72 6.33
C ALA A 242 2.53 -1.88 5.78
N LEU A 243 1.37 -2.52 5.61
CA LEU A 243 0.07 -1.94 5.26
C LEU A 243 -0.92 -2.36 6.35
N ASN A 244 -0.99 -1.61 7.44
CA ASN A 244 -1.72 -2.03 8.64
C ASN A 244 -2.99 -1.19 8.83
N PHE A 245 -4.14 -1.84 8.83
CA PHE A 245 -5.48 -1.25 8.88
C PHE A 245 -5.76 -0.20 7.78
N CYS A 246 -4.99 -0.19 6.69
CA CYS A 246 -5.02 0.92 5.73
C CYS A 246 -6.00 0.72 4.57
N TYR A 247 -6.36 -0.52 4.22
CA TYR A 247 -7.39 -0.87 3.22
C TYR A 247 -8.46 -1.83 3.78
N SER A 248 -9.48 -2.13 2.99
CA SER A 248 -10.56 -3.06 3.36
C SER A 248 -11.04 -3.87 2.16
N GLU A 249 -10.98 -5.20 2.26
CA GLU A 249 -11.24 -6.10 1.14
C GLU A 249 -12.72 -6.49 0.94
N GLY A 250 -13.13 -6.60 -0.32
CA GLY A 250 -14.41 -7.20 -0.73
C GLY A 250 -14.37 -8.73 -0.76
N LEU A 251 -15.18 -9.36 -1.61
CA LEU A 251 -15.20 -10.83 -1.74
C LEU A 251 -13.98 -11.42 -2.48
N GLN A 252 -13.23 -10.62 -3.24
CA GLN A 252 -12.14 -11.11 -4.12
C GLN A 252 -10.71 -10.82 -3.63
N ASP A 253 -10.56 -10.17 -2.47
CA ASP A 253 -9.25 -9.80 -1.88
C ASP A 253 -8.27 -9.14 -2.90
N HIS A 254 -8.79 -8.22 -3.72
CA HIS A 254 -8.13 -7.72 -4.93
C HIS A 254 -6.92 -6.81 -4.64
N ILE A 255 -6.88 -6.15 -3.48
CA ILE A 255 -5.73 -5.33 -3.07
C ILE A 255 -4.59 -6.24 -2.57
N THR A 256 -4.93 -7.32 -1.88
CA THR A 256 -4.01 -8.35 -1.39
C THR A 256 -3.42 -9.16 -2.55
N SER A 257 -4.19 -9.39 -3.61
CA SER A 257 -3.66 -9.93 -4.87
C SER A 257 -2.65 -8.98 -5.56
N GLN A 258 -2.88 -7.66 -5.51
CA GLN A 258 -1.90 -6.66 -5.97
C GLN A 258 -0.65 -6.62 -5.07
N VAL A 259 -0.81 -6.70 -3.73
CA VAL A 259 0.30 -6.84 -2.77
C VAL A 259 1.14 -8.08 -3.09
N ALA A 260 0.50 -9.23 -3.28
CA ALA A 260 1.16 -10.48 -3.64
C ALA A 260 1.94 -10.34 -4.96
N THR A 261 1.32 -9.77 -5.99
CA THR A 261 1.96 -9.53 -7.30
C THR A 261 3.18 -8.61 -7.21
N VAL A 262 3.11 -7.52 -6.45
CA VAL A 262 4.16 -6.48 -6.40
C VAL A 262 5.30 -6.84 -5.43
N LEU A 263 4.97 -7.34 -4.24
CA LEU A 263 5.94 -7.54 -3.15
C LEU A 263 6.42 -8.99 -3.02
N ALA A 264 5.52 -9.96 -3.17
CA ALA A 264 5.82 -11.37 -2.93
C ALA A 264 6.34 -12.11 -4.18
N GLY A 265 5.71 -11.87 -5.34
CA GLY A 265 5.84 -12.67 -6.55
C GLY A 265 7.25 -12.80 -7.17
N PRO A 266 7.40 -13.64 -8.21
CA PRO A 266 8.70 -14.05 -8.75
C PRO A 266 9.54 -12.85 -9.23
N SER A 267 8.92 -11.88 -9.90
CA SER A 267 9.56 -10.66 -10.42
C SER A 267 9.66 -9.50 -9.40
N SER A 268 9.54 -9.80 -8.10
CA SER A 268 9.60 -8.80 -7.03
C SER A 268 10.95 -8.07 -7.00
N ARG A 269 10.90 -6.73 -7.04
CA ARG A 269 12.08 -5.85 -7.09
C ARG A 269 12.65 -5.49 -5.71
N PHE A 270 12.32 -6.32 -4.71
CA PHE A 270 12.59 -6.09 -3.30
C PHE A 270 13.40 -7.28 -2.75
N PRO A 271 14.71 -7.36 -3.08
CA PRO A 271 15.53 -8.53 -2.85
C PRO A 271 15.93 -8.73 -1.38
N LEU A 272 15.78 -7.70 -0.53
CA LEU A 272 16.04 -7.78 0.91
C LEU A 272 14.76 -7.91 1.76
N LEU A 273 13.57 -7.93 1.15
CA LEU A 273 12.29 -7.91 1.87
C LEU A 273 12.15 -9.17 2.75
N HIS A 274 12.26 -8.96 4.06
CA HIS A 274 12.16 -10.00 5.08
C HIS A 274 10.91 -9.90 5.94
N THR A 275 10.30 -8.73 6.05
CA THR A 275 9.05 -8.51 6.80
C THR A 275 7.96 -7.94 5.89
N LEU A 276 6.83 -8.64 5.82
CA LEU A 276 5.59 -8.16 5.22
C LEU A 276 4.49 -8.18 6.28
N SER A 277 3.84 -7.04 6.51
CA SER A 277 2.79 -6.88 7.53
C SER A 277 1.52 -6.33 6.87
N LEU A 278 0.41 -7.04 7.03
CA LEU A 278 -0.89 -6.77 6.39
C LEU A 278 -2.02 -6.83 7.43
N VAL A 279 -1.77 -6.30 8.62
CA VAL A 279 -2.64 -6.44 9.81
C VAL A 279 -3.99 -5.77 9.57
N GLY A 280 -5.08 -6.49 9.82
CA GLY A 280 -6.42 -5.91 9.95
C GLY A 280 -7.00 -5.20 8.72
N ASN A 281 -6.72 -5.69 7.50
CA ASN A 281 -7.28 -5.16 6.24
C ASN A 281 -8.51 -5.96 5.72
N CYS A 282 -9.15 -6.75 6.59
CA CYS A 282 -10.31 -7.62 6.27
C CYS A 282 -10.02 -8.78 5.29
N ILE A 283 -8.75 -9.18 5.15
CA ILE A 283 -8.31 -10.28 4.25
C ILE A 283 -8.99 -11.60 4.63
N ALA A 284 -9.39 -12.41 3.65
CA ALA A 284 -9.85 -13.78 3.85
C ALA A 284 -9.04 -14.78 3.00
N ASP A 285 -9.54 -16.03 2.92
CA ASP A 285 -8.78 -17.16 2.38
C ASP A 285 -8.33 -16.99 0.92
N ASP A 286 -9.09 -16.30 0.06
CA ASP A 286 -8.69 -16.09 -1.34
C ASP A 286 -7.55 -15.05 -1.50
N GLY A 287 -7.47 -14.07 -0.60
CA GLY A 287 -6.28 -13.21 -0.45
C GLY A 287 -5.07 -13.98 0.07
N VAL A 288 -5.30 -14.94 0.98
CA VAL A 288 -4.25 -15.84 1.49
C VAL A 288 -3.77 -16.82 0.43
N MET A 289 -4.65 -17.33 -0.44
CA MET A 289 -4.26 -18.10 -1.63
C MET A 289 -3.38 -17.25 -2.57
N SER A 290 -3.77 -16.00 -2.83
CA SER A 290 -2.98 -15.10 -3.68
C SER A 290 -1.57 -14.86 -3.12
N LEU A 291 -1.45 -14.72 -1.80
CA LEU A 291 -0.15 -14.64 -1.11
C LEU A 291 0.60 -15.98 -1.12
N TYR A 292 -0.10 -17.11 -0.97
CA TYR A 292 0.47 -18.45 -1.07
C TYR A 292 1.11 -18.65 -2.43
N ASP A 293 0.38 -18.49 -3.53
CA ASP A 293 0.88 -18.72 -4.89
C ASP A 293 2.11 -17.83 -5.20
N ALA A 294 2.08 -16.56 -4.77
CA ALA A 294 3.18 -15.62 -4.96
C ALA A 294 4.43 -15.93 -4.10
N LEU A 295 4.29 -16.59 -2.95
CA LEU A 295 5.39 -16.95 -2.03
C LEU A 295 5.84 -18.42 -2.17
N ALA A 296 4.98 -19.30 -2.69
CA ALA A 296 5.22 -20.73 -2.88
C ALA A 296 6.05 -21.00 -4.15
N LEU A 297 5.89 -20.18 -5.19
CA LEU A 297 6.74 -20.21 -6.38
C LEU A 297 8.17 -19.71 -6.08
N PRO A 298 9.22 -20.29 -6.70
CA PRO A 298 10.57 -19.73 -6.61
C PRO A 298 10.64 -18.34 -7.25
N ARG A 299 11.37 -17.41 -6.60
CA ARG A 299 11.98 -16.27 -7.30
C ARG A 299 13.13 -16.76 -8.19
N ASP A 300 13.53 -15.95 -9.18
CA ASP A 300 14.42 -16.32 -10.27
C ASP A 300 15.58 -17.26 -9.88
N ALA A 301 15.82 -18.28 -10.69
CA ALA A 301 16.76 -19.39 -10.41
C ALA A 301 18.23 -18.96 -10.18
N HIS A 302 18.58 -17.69 -10.41
CA HIS A 302 19.89 -17.10 -10.15
C HIS A 302 19.96 -16.27 -8.86
N VAL A 303 18.83 -15.90 -8.25
CA VAL A 303 18.75 -15.11 -7.00
C VAL A 303 18.34 -16.03 -5.85
N GLY A 304 19.31 -16.81 -5.37
CA GLY A 304 19.08 -17.85 -4.36
C GLY A 304 18.50 -17.35 -3.03
N ARG A 305 17.58 -18.16 -2.49
CA ARG A 305 16.83 -18.03 -1.22
C ARG A 305 15.68 -17.01 -1.19
N ARG A 306 14.53 -17.51 -0.74
CA ARG A 306 13.37 -16.71 -0.29
C ARG A 306 13.78 -16.03 1.02
N ARG A 307 13.66 -14.69 1.10
CA ARG A 307 14.14 -13.92 2.27
C ARG A 307 13.07 -13.50 3.27
N LEU A 308 11.78 -13.75 2.95
CA LEU A 308 10.68 -13.46 3.87
C LEU A 308 10.82 -14.32 5.12
N ALA A 309 11.02 -13.67 6.26
CA ALA A 309 11.20 -14.26 7.58
C ALA A 309 9.99 -13.98 8.50
N LEU A 310 9.23 -12.92 8.22
CA LEU A 310 7.98 -12.59 8.91
C LEU A 310 6.88 -12.20 7.91
N LEU A 311 5.74 -12.88 8.01
CA LEU A 311 4.48 -12.53 7.36
C LEU A 311 3.40 -12.33 8.43
N ASP A 312 3.05 -11.08 8.73
CA ASP A 312 2.02 -10.75 9.72
C ASP A 312 0.67 -10.51 9.02
N LEU A 313 -0.26 -11.44 9.24
CA LEU A 313 -1.65 -11.42 8.76
C LEU A 313 -2.64 -11.30 9.93
N SER A 314 -2.20 -10.84 11.10
CA SER A 314 -3.03 -10.77 12.29
C SER A 314 -4.26 -9.86 12.12
N GLN A 315 -5.29 -10.10 12.95
CA GLN A 315 -6.54 -9.34 13.01
C GLN A 315 -7.40 -9.32 11.73
N ASN A 316 -7.14 -10.19 10.76
CA ASN A 316 -7.93 -10.34 9.53
C ASN A 316 -9.13 -11.32 9.71
N PHE A 317 -9.71 -11.80 8.60
CA PHE A 317 -10.82 -12.74 8.55
C PHE A 317 -10.43 -14.06 7.84
N ILE A 318 -9.22 -14.56 8.10
CA ILE A 318 -8.72 -15.83 7.56
C ILE A 318 -9.41 -17.01 8.25
N GLY A 319 -9.89 -17.98 7.47
CA GLY A 319 -10.60 -19.19 7.89
C GLY A 319 -9.71 -20.43 7.89
N GLU A 320 -10.31 -21.61 8.06
CA GLU A 320 -9.57 -22.88 8.15
C GLU A 320 -8.71 -23.15 6.90
N ARG A 321 -9.20 -22.81 5.72
CA ARG A 321 -8.47 -22.94 4.45
C ARG A 321 -7.15 -22.15 4.45
N GLY A 322 -7.22 -20.84 4.66
CA GLY A 322 -6.03 -19.98 4.65
C GLY A 322 -5.06 -20.31 5.78
N HIS A 323 -5.56 -20.75 6.94
CA HIS A 323 -4.71 -21.27 8.02
C HIS A 323 -3.91 -22.52 7.58
N VAL A 324 -4.51 -23.45 6.83
CA VAL A 324 -3.80 -24.63 6.28
C VAL A 324 -2.75 -24.22 5.23
N GLN A 325 -3.09 -23.35 4.28
CA GLN A 325 -2.11 -22.87 3.28
C GLN A 325 -0.93 -22.12 3.92
N MET A 326 -1.14 -21.36 4.99
CA MET A 326 -0.03 -20.71 5.70
C MET A 326 0.85 -21.70 6.48
N GLN A 327 0.30 -22.80 7.00
CA GLN A 327 1.11 -23.89 7.58
C GLN A 327 1.94 -24.62 6.52
N GLU A 328 1.33 -24.89 5.36
CA GLU A 328 2.02 -25.48 4.20
C GLU A 328 3.17 -24.57 3.72
N LEU A 329 2.95 -23.25 3.67
CA LEU A 329 3.97 -22.26 3.30
C LEU A 329 5.15 -22.25 4.28
N VAL A 330 4.88 -22.31 5.59
CA VAL A 330 5.94 -22.41 6.63
C VAL A 330 6.75 -23.70 6.46
N ALA A 331 6.10 -24.83 6.19
CA ALA A 331 6.78 -26.10 5.94
C ALA A 331 7.66 -26.05 4.67
N LEU A 332 7.17 -25.43 3.58
CA LEU A 332 7.90 -25.21 2.34
C LEU A 332 9.15 -24.32 2.57
N PHE A 333 8.99 -23.21 3.29
CA PHE A 333 10.07 -22.32 3.65
C PHE A 333 11.13 -23.01 4.52
N ALA A 334 10.70 -23.77 5.54
CA ALA A 334 11.59 -24.59 6.37
C ALA A 334 12.35 -25.64 5.56
N ALA A 335 11.71 -26.34 4.63
CA ALA A 335 12.35 -27.29 3.70
C ALA A 335 13.38 -26.61 2.78
N SER A 336 13.20 -25.32 2.46
CA SER A 336 14.18 -24.50 1.72
C SER A 336 15.32 -23.93 2.60
N GLY A 337 15.38 -24.30 3.89
CA GLY A 337 16.39 -23.83 4.84
C GLY A 337 16.28 -22.34 5.17
N SER A 338 15.10 -21.74 5.03
CA SER A 338 14.83 -20.31 5.25
C SER A 338 13.60 -20.18 6.16
N PRO A 339 13.76 -19.92 7.47
CA PRO A 339 12.62 -19.95 8.40
C PRO A 339 11.67 -18.77 8.16
N LEU A 340 10.37 -19.08 8.02
CA LEU A 340 9.28 -18.11 7.93
C LEU A 340 8.40 -18.21 9.16
N ILE A 341 8.19 -17.08 9.83
CA ILE A 341 7.17 -16.90 10.87
C ILE A 341 5.92 -16.32 10.21
N VAL A 342 4.78 -16.98 10.36
CA VAL A 342 3.48 -16.42 9.95
C VAL A 342 2.63 -16.12 11.18
N ASP A 343 2.30 -14.85 11.38
CA ASP A 343 1.39 -14.44 12.45
C ASP A 343 -0.05 -14.37 11.92
N VAL A 344 -0.91 -15.20 12.50
CA VAL A 344 -2.36 -15.25 12.21
C VAL A 344 -3.20 -14.99 13.45
N ARG A 345 -2.62 -14.41 14.52
CA ARG A 345 -3.35 -14.09 15.76
C ARG A 345 -4.57 -13.21 15.48
N GLY A 346 -5.69 -13.52 16.12
CA GLY A 346 -6.91 -12.74 15.95
C GLY A 346 -7.60 -12.89 14.58
N ASN A 347 -7.34 -13.95 13.81
CA ASN A 347 -8.18 -14.35 12.66
C ASN A 347 -9.46 -15.11 13.09
N LEU A 348 -10.20 -15.73 12.16
CA LEU A 348 -11.44 -16.44 12.49
C LEU A 348 -11.16 -17.67 13.35
N LEU A 349 -10.07 -18.40 13.07
CA LEU A 349 -9.59 -19.46 13.93
C LEU A 349 -8.69 -18.89 15.04
N THR A 350 -9.29 -18.60 16.20
CA THR A 350 -8.54 -18.70 17.45
C THR A 350 -8.12 -20.16 17.63
N VAL A 351 -6.81 -20.41 17.62
CA VAL A 351 -6.17 -21.74 17.72
C VAL A 351 -6.91 -22.61 18.72
N ALA A 352 -7.46 -23.74 18.25
CA ALA A 352 -7.92 -24.79 19.15
C ALA A 352 -6.72 -25.20 20.03
N PRO A 353 -6.84 -25.18 21.37
CA PRO A 353 -5.70 -25.45 22.23
C PRO A 353 -5.14 -26.81 21.86
N LEU A 354 -3.81 -26.86 21.63
CA LEU A 354 -3.10 -28.10 21.34
C LEU A 354 -3.43 -29.11 22.44
N ALA A 355 -4.29 -30.07 22.11
CA ALA A 355 -4.55 -31.20 22.97
C ALA A 355 -3.21 -31.91 23.15
N ALA A 356 -2.66 -31.85 24.36
CA ALA A 356 -1.39 -32.49 24.65
C ALA A 356 -1.49 -33.98 24.26
N PRO A 357 -0.43 -34.58 23.69
CA PRO A 357 -0.43 -36.01 23.43
C PRO A 357 -0.72 -36.72 24.74
N VAL A 358 -1.80 -37.50 24.78
CA VAL A 358 -2.11 -38.35 25.93
C VAL A 358 -1.01 -39.40 26.01
N ALA A 359 -0.33 -39.42 27.16
CA ALA A 359 0.79 -40.31 27.46
C ALA A 359 0.31 -41.73 27.82
#